data_AF-A0A3D0Y3M0-F1
#
_entry.id   AF-A0A3D0Y3M0-F1
#
_cell.length_a   1.000
_cell.length_b   1.000
_cell.length_c   1.000
_cell.angle_alpha   90.00
_cell.angle_beta   90.00
_cell.angle_gamma   90.00
#
_symmetry.space_group_name_H-M   'P 1'
#
loop_
_entity.id
_entity.type
_entity.pdbx_description
1 polymer ?
#
loop_
_entity_poly.entity_id
_entity_poly.type
_entity_poly.pdbx_seq_one_letter_code
_entity_poly.pdbx_strand_id
1 'polypeptide(L)'
;MRFAFYYIRWHYSQGIVDLIGVVRNFIWFFYTFFSIPLLLKTLFQPFERLGEHYSKRFDLGAWAQAFVVNSLMRVVGALLRLFLILIGILFIILTILVGVLFLVAWILAPLLLFFLVTYGLKLMSLGH
;
A
#
# COMPACT_ATOMS: atom_id res chain seq x y z
N MET A 1 -31.98 28.24 1.46
CA MET A 1 -32.20 27.04 2.31
C MET A 1 -31.97 25.71 1.56
N ARG A 2 -32.43 25.51 0.31
CA ARG A 2 -32.31 24.23 -0.42
C ARG A 2 -30.87 23.74 -0.67
N PHE A 3 -29.94 24.66 -0.96
CA PHE A 3 -28.53 24.34 -1.23
C PHE A 3 -27.81 23.73 -0.02
N ALA A 4 -28.04 24.25 1.20
CA ALA A 4 -27.38 23.74 2.41
C ALA A 4 -27.79 22.30 2.73
N PHE A 5 -29.09 21.98 2.59
CA PHE A 5 -29.58 20.62 2.75
C PHE A 5 -29.01 19.66 1.70
N TYR A 6 -28.91 20.10 0.44
CA TYR A 6 -28.31 19.30 -0.62
C TYR A 6 -26.83 19.03 -0.34
N TYR A 7 -26.09 20.05 0.08
CA TYR A 7 -24.69 19.93 0.44
C TYR A 7 -24.48 18.96 1.62
N ILE A 8 -25.22 19.11 2.72
CA ILE A 8 -25.14 18.22 3.88
C ILE A 8 -25.46 16.77 3.46
N ARG A 9 -26.53 16.58 2.67
CA ARG A 9 -26.90 15.26 2.17
C ARG A 9 -25.76 14.65 1.35
N TRP A 10 -25.20 15.39 0.40
CA TRP A 10 -24.09 14.92 -0.43
C TRP A 10 -22.85 14.61 0.41
N HIS A 11 -22.49 15.51 1.33
CA HIS A 11 -21.30 15.44 2.18
C HIS A 11 -21.27 14.16 3.03
N TYR A 12 -22.42 13.79 3.60
CA TYR A 12 -22.57 12.60 4.44
C TYR A 12 -23.09 11.36 3.69
N SER A 13 -23.19 11.41 2.36
CA SER A 13 -23.52 10.23 1.55
C SER A 13 -22.48 10.01 0.45
N GLN A 14 -22.70 10.60 -0.72
CA GLN A 14 -21.87 10.38 -1.90
C GLN A 14 -20.40 10.75 -1.66
N GLY A 15 -20.12 11.85 -0.95
CA GLY A 15 -18.74 12.26 -0.64
C GLY A 15 -17.97 11.20 0.16
N ILE A 16 -18.63 10.51 1.10
CA ILE A 16 -18.01 9.41 1.86
C ILE A 16 -17.78 8.19 0.95
N VAL A 17 -18.75 7.86 0.10
CA VAL A 17 -18.64 6.74 -0.86
C VAL A 17 -17.47 6.98 -1.82
N ASP A 18 -17.35 8.19 -2.34
CA ASP A 18 -16.27 8.57 -3.26
C ASP A 18 -14.90 8.49 -2.56
N LEU A 19 -14.80 8.98 -1.32
CA LEU A 19 -13.57 8.90 -0.53
C LEU A 19 -13.14 7.45 -0.25
N ILE A 20 -14.08 6.58 0.12
CA ILE A 20 -13.83 5.14 0.29
C ILE A 20 -13.38 4.53 -1.04
N GLY A 21 -13.98 4.96 -2.16
CA GLY A 21 -13.57 4.56 -3.50
C GLY A 21 -12.12 4.92 -3.80
N VAL A 22 -11.68 6.13 -3.46
CA VAL A 22 -10.27 6.56 -3.60
C VAL A 22 -9.34 5.67 -2.79
N VAL A 23 -9.65 5.43 -1.51
CA VAL A 23 -8.84 4.55 -0.65
C VAL A 23 -8.74 3.14 -1.24
N ARG A 24 -9.87 2.59 -1.71
CA ARG A 24 -9.91 1.28 -2.38
C ARG A 24 -9.03 1.23 -3.62
N ASN A 25 -9.03 2.28 -4.44
CA ASN A 25 -8.20 2.38 -5.64
C ASN A 25 -6.71 2.39 -5.29
N PHE A 26 -6.31 3.11 -4.24
CA PHE A 26 -4.92 3.07 -3.77
C PHE A 26 -4.52 1.71 -3.22
N ILE A 27 -5.37 1.05 -2.45
CA ILE A 27 -5.11 -0.32 -1.98
C ILE A 27 -4.92 -1.27 -3.18
N TRP A 28 -5.80 -1.19 -4.18
CA TRP A 28 -5.69 -1.99 -5.39
C TRP A 28 -4.42 -1.66 -6.20
N PHE A 29 -4.05 -0.38 -6.27
CA PHE A 29 -2.81 0.08 -6.88
C PHE A 29 -1.61 -0.56 -6.20
N PHE A 30 -1.48 -0.47 -4.86
CA PHE A 30 -0.33 -1.05 -4.16
C PHE A 30 -0.30 -2.57 -4.25
N TYR A 31 -1.47 -3.23 -4.15
CA TYR A 31 -1.59 -4.67 -4.33
C TYR A 31 -1.07 -5.14 -5.70
N THR A 32 -1.35 -4.37 -6.75
CA THR A 32 -0.94 -4.68 -8.14
C THR A 32 0.48 -4.22 -8.45
N PHE A 33 0.87 -3.02 -8.00
CA PHE A 33 2.19 -2.43 -8.19
C PHE A 33 3.29 -3.30 -7.57
N PHE A 34 3.09 -3.72 -6.31
CA PHE A 34 3.99 -4.66 -5.68
C PHE A 34 3.76 -6.10 -6.13
N SER A 35 2.81 -6.37 -7.04
CA SER A 35 2.53 -7.71 -7.57
C SER A 35 2.37 -8.79 -6.47
N ILE A 36 1.82 -8.42 -5.31
CA ILE A 36 1.73 -9.27 -4.12
C ILE A 36 1.26 -10.71 -4.42
N PRO A 37 0.17 -10.94 -5.20
CA PRO A 37 -0.26 -12.30 -5.50
C PRO A 37 0.74 -13.10 -6.33
N LEU A 38 1.51 -12.47 -7.23
CA LEU A 38 2.57 -13.13 -7.97
C LEU A 38 3.75 -13.48 -7.06
N LEU A 39 4.15 -12.58 -6.16
CA LEU A 39 5.20 -12.84 -5.20
C LEU A 39 4.83 -13.96 -4.22
N LEU A 40 3.56 -14.01 -3.76
CA LEU A 40 3.05 -15.09 -2.93
C LEU A 40 3.07 -16.44 -3.65
N LYS A 41 2.71 -16.48 -4.94
CA LYS A 41 2.77 -17.71 -5.74
C LYS A 41 4.20 -18.17 -6.02
N THR A 42 5.11 -17.22 -6.22
CA THR A 42 6.50 -17.52 -6.59
C THR A 42 7.42 -17.69 -5.37
N LEU A 43 6.96 -17.41 -4.15
CA LEU A 43 7.76 -17.55 -2.91
C LEU A 43 8.41 -18.94 -2.77
N PHE A 44 7.70 -19.99 -3.15
CA PHE A 44 8.18 -21.38 -3.11
C PHE A 44 8.52 -21.95 -4.49
N GLN A 45 8.39 -21.17 -5.57
CA GLN A 45 8.79 -21.65 -6.89
C GLN A 45 10.31 -21.70 -7.01
N PRO A 46 10.88 -22.81 -7.50
CA PRO A 46 12.28 -22.89 -7.87
C PRO A 46 12.63 -21.76 -8.85
N PHE A 47 13.77 -21.09 -8.64
CA PHE A 47 14.31 -20.18 -9.64
C PHE A 47 14.88 -21.02 -10.79
N GLU A 48 14.03 -21.38 -11.73
CA GLU A 48 14.20 -22.52 -12.67
C GLU A 48 15.40 -22.47 -13.64
N ARG A 49 16.26 -21.44 -13.69
CA ARG A 49 17.20 -21.30 -14.84
C ARG A 49 18.60 -20.77 -14.58
N LEU A 50 19.00 -20.51 -13.33
CA LEU A 50 20.35 -19.98 -13.03
C LEU A 50 21.32 -21.01 -12.43
N GLY A 51 20.89 -22.27 -12.30
CA GLY A 51 21.80 -23.33 -11.93
C GLY A 51 22.68 -23.70 -13.11
N GLU A 52 24.00 -23.68 -12.92
CA GLU A 52 24.93 -24.38 -13.80
C GLU A 52 24.34 -25.75 -14.17
N HIS A 53 24.39 -26.11 -15.45
CA HIS A 53 24.00 -27.45 -15.86
C HIS A 53 24.83 -28.45 -15.07
N TYR A 54 24.19 -29.28 -14.24
CA TYR A 54 24.86 -30.42 -13.60
C TYR A 54 25.61 -31.19 -14.69
N SER A 55 26.92 -31.34 -14.52
CA SER A 55 27.75 -31.97 -15.53
C SER A 55 27.25 -33.40 -15.78
N LYS A 56 27.15 -33.81 -17.05
CA LYS A 56 26.70 -35.16 -17.44
C LYS A 56 27.68 -36.27 -17.02
N ARG A 57 28.84 -35.91 -16.49
CA ARG A 57 29.86 -36.84 -15.96
C ARG A 57 29.74 -36.87 -14.45
N PHE A 58 29.96 -38.03 -13.83
CA PHE A 58 30.00 -38.19 -12.37
C PHE A 58 31.20 -37.40 -11.80
N ASP A 59 31.01 -36.10 -11.59
CA ASP A 59 31.96 -35.21 -10.92
C ASP A 59 31.26 -34.64 -9.68
N LEU A 60 31.57 -35.26 -8.53
CA LEU A 60 31.01 -34.87 -7.23
C LEU A 60 31.36 -33.42 -6.86
N GLY A 61 32.52 -32.91 -7.32
CA GLY A 61 32.93 -31.53 -7.07
C GLY A 61 32.06 -30.53 -7.81
N ALA A 62 31.83 -30.76 -9.11
CA ALA A 62 30.94 -29.94 -9.92
C ALA A 62 29.48 -29.98 -9.40
N TRP A 63 29.04 -31.14 -8.91
CA TRP A 63 27.69 -31.32 -8.36
C TRP A 63 27.49 -30.55 -7.05
N ALA A 64 28.48 -30.59 -6.14
CA ALA A 64 28.44 -29.85 -4.88
C ALA A 64 28.48 -28.34 -5.10
N GLN A 65 29.31 -27.86 -6.04
CA GLN A 65 29.38 -26.44 -6.41
C GLN A 65 28.04 -25.93 -6.96
N ALA A 66 27.44 -26.65 -7.91
CA ALA A 66 26.14 -26.31 -8.46
C ALA A 66 25.05 -26.30 -7.37
N PHE A 67 25.05 -27.29 -6.46
CA PHE A 67 24.10 -27.34 -5.35
C PHE A 67 24.18 -26.11 -4.44
N VAL A 68 25.39 -25.69 -4.05
CA VAL A 68 25.60 -24.51 -3.19
C VAL A 68 25.13 -23.23 -3.89
N VAL A 69 25.55 -23.02 -5.14
CA VAL A 69 25.16 -21.83 -5.91
C VAL A 69 23.65 -21.78 -6.09
N ASN A 70 23.00 -22.88 -6.47
CA ASN A 70 21.56 -22.91 -6.69
C ASN A 70 20.77 -22.70 -5.39
N SER A 71 21.28 -23.20 -4.26
CA SER A 71 20.69 -22.98 -2.94
C SER A 71 20.80 -21.53 -2.50
N LEU A 72 21.96 -20.89 -2.70
CA LEU A 72 22.16 -19.47 -2.42
C LEU A 72 21.22 -18.60 -3.26
N MET A 73 21.12 -18.87 -4.57
CA MET A 73 20.22 -18.12 -5.46
C MET A 73 18.76 -18.25 -5.06
N ARG A 74 18.34 -19.43 -4.56
CA ARG A 74 16.99 -19.64 -4.01
C ARG A 74 16.76 -18.80 -2.74
N VAL A 75 17.72 -18.77 -1.82
CA VAL A 75 17.61 -17.97 -0.58
C VAL A 75 17.53 -16.49 -0.90
N VAL A 76 18.42 -15.97 -1.75
CA VAL A 76 18.41 -14.55 -2.15
C VAL A 76 17.09 -14.19 -2.83
N GLY A 77 16.61 -15.02 -3.76
CA GLY A 77 15.31 -14.81 -4.42
C GLY A 77 14.14 -14.81 -3.42
N ALA A 78 14.14 -15.72 -2.45
CA ALA A 78 13.11 -15.77 -1.41
C ALA A 78 13.14 -14.54 -0.49
N LEU A 79 14.33 -14.08 -0.09
CA LEU A 79 14.50 -12.88 0.75
C LEU A 79 14.03 -11.61 0.04
N LEU A 80 14.39 -11.42 -1.23
CA LEU A 80 13.92 -10.29 -2.03
C LEU A 80 12.39 -10.29 -2.17
N ARG A 81 11.80 -11.47 -2.43
CA ARG A 81 10.34 -11.60 -2.53
C ARG A 81 9.65 -11.28 -1.20
N LEU A 82 10.17 -11.79 -0.09
CA LEU A 82 9.65 -11.50 1.24
C LEU A 82 9.71 -10.00 1.55
N PHE A 83 10.84 -9.35 1.26
CA PHE A 83 11.02 -7.92 1.46
C PHE A 83 10.00 -7.08 0.65
N LEU A 84 9.80 -7.41 -0.62
CA LEU A 84 8.82 -6.75 -1.48
C LEU A 84 7.38 -6.94 -0.97
N ILE A 85 7.02 -8.15 -0.50
CA ILE A 85 5.72 -8.40 0.11
C ILE A 85 5.53 -7.55 1.37
N LEU A 86 6.52 -7.53 2.26
CA LEU A 86 6.47 -6.76 3.51
C LEU A 86 6.28 -5.26 3.24
N ILE A 87 7.04 -4.70 2.29
CA ILE A 87 6.89 -3.31 1.88
C ILE A 87 5.50 -3.07 1.29
N GLY A 88 5.02 -3.94 0.39
CA GLY A 88 3.70 -3.79 -0.19
C GLY A 88 2.58 -3.79 0.84
N ILE A 89 2.66 -4.68 1.83
CA ILE A 89 1.73 -4.72 2.97
C ILE A 89 1.82 -3.43 3.80
N LEU A 90 3.04 -2.93 4.08
CA LEU A 90 3.24 -1.69 4.81
C LEU A 90 2.55 -0.51 4.11
N PHE A 91 2.72 -0.36 2.79
CA PHE A 91 2.03 0.70 2.03
C PHE A 91 0.51 0.58 2.06
N ILE A 92 -0.03 -0.64 2.01
CA ILE A 92 -1.48 -0.88 2.14
C ILE A 92 -1.96 -0.44 3.53
N ILE A 93 -1.25 -0.80 4.60
CA ILE A 93 -1.58 -0.37 5.97
C ILE A 93 -1.55 1.15 6.08
N LEU A 94 -0.50 1.81 5.60
CA LEU A 94 -0.39 3.27 5.60
C LEU A 94 -1.54 3.92 4.82
N THR A 95 -1.92 3.36 3.67
CA THR A 95 -3.05 3.84 2.87
C THR A 95 -4.36 3.78 3.66
N ILE A 96 -4.59 2.69 4.40
CA ILE A 96 -5.78 2.54 5.24
C ILE A 96 -5.77 3.57 6.36
N LEU A 97 -4.63 3.75 7.06
CA LEU A 97 -4.50 4.71 8.15
C LEU A 97 -4.74 6.15 7.67
N VAL A 98 -4.12 6.53 6.56
CA VAL A 98 -4.33 7.84 5.93
C VAL A 98 -5.78 7.99 5.48
N GLY A 99 -6.36 6.97 4.84
CA GLY A 99 -7.76 6.96 4.42
C GLY A 99 -8.74 7.19 5.58
N VAL A 100 -8.52 6.52 6.72
CA VAL A 100 -9.32 6.72 7.93
C VAL A 100 -9.15 8.15 8.46
N LEU A 101 -7.93 8.68 8.52
CA LEU A 101 -7.69 10.06 8.94
C LEU A 101 -8.43 11.06 8.05
N PHE A 102 -8.37 10.89 6.73
CA PHE A 102 -9.09 11.73 5.78
C PHE A 102 -10.61 11.61 5.94
N LEU A 103 -11.13 10.42 6.24
CA LEU A 103 -12.56 10.20 6.46
C LEU A 103 -13.04 10.88 7.74
N VAL A 104 -12.27 10.80 8.82
CA VAL A 104 -12.55 11.53 10.06
C VAL A 104 -12.50 13.03 9.81
N ALA A 105 -11.46 13.52 9.12
CA ALA A 105 -11.35 14.93 8.76
C ALA A 105 -12.51 15.39 7.87
N TRP A 106 -12.98 14.56 6.93
CA TRP A 106 -14.13 14.84 6.08
C TRP A 106 -15.41 14.98 6.89
N ILE A 107 -15.70 14.05 7.79
CA ILE A 107 -16.88 14.12 8.68
C ILE A 107 -16.84 15.39 9.55
N LEU A 108 -15.65 15.74 10.07
CA LEU A 108 -15.47 16.92 10.92
C LEU A 108 -15.31 18.22 10.13
N ALA A 109 -15.15 18.18 8.80
CA ALA A 109 -14.84 19.35 7.98
C ALA A 109 -15.84 20.51 8.16
N PRO A 110 -17.17 20.30 8.22
CA PRO A 110 -18.12 21.40 8.44
C PRO A 110 -17.91 22.09 9.80
N LEU A 111 -17.57 21.31 10.84
CA LEU A 111 -17.30 21.83 12.18
C LEU A 111 -15.95 22.57 12.23
N LEU A 112 -14.92 22.00 11.60
CA LEU A 112 -13.60 22.62 11.50
C LEU A 112 -13.67 23.96 10.77
N LEU A 113 -14.41 24.03 9.66
CA LEU A 113 -14.62 25.29 8.93
C LEU A 113 -15.31 26.34 9.81
N PHE A 114 -16.32 25.95 10.57
CA PHE A 114 -17.01 26.86 11.49
C PHE A 114 -16.05 27.43 12.56
N PHE A 115 -15.23 26.57 13.19
CA PHE A 115 -14.23 27.02 14.15
C PHE A 115 -13.17 27.90 13.49
N LEU A 116 -12.64 27.51 12.33
CA LEU A 116 -11.58 28.26 11.65
C LEU A 116 -12.02 29.69 11.31
N VAL A 117 -13.25 29.84 10.82
CA VAL A 117 -13.83 31.15 10.50
C VAL A 117 -14.02 31.99 11.75
N THR A 118 -14.59 31.42 12.82
CA THR A 118 -14.86 32.17 14.07
C THR A 118 -13.57 32.59 14.78
N TYR A 119 -12.57 31.71 14.86
CA TYR A 119 -11.25 32.05 15.40
C TYR A 119 -10.52 33.08 14.54
N GLY A 120 -10.59 32.97 13.21
CA GLY A 120 -10.00 33.94 12.28
C GLY A 120 -10.58 35.34 12.47
N LEU A 121 -11.90 35.46 12.53
CA LEU A 121 -12.58 36.74 12.78
C LEU A 121 -12.21 37.33 14.15
N LYS A 122 -12.12 36.49 15.19
CA LYS A 122 -11.71 36.92 16.53
C LYS A 122 -10.29 37.48 16.53
N LEU A 123 -9.35 36.81 15.87
CA LEU A 123 -7.96 37.28 15.70
C LEU A 123 -7.88 38.63 14.99
N MET A 124 -8.67 38.83 13.93
CA MET A 124 -8.74 40.10 13.22
C MET A 124 -9.29 41.23 14.12
N SER A 125 -10.27 40.94 14.97
CA SER A 125 -10.84 41.94 15.89
C SER A 125 -9.96 42.30 17.09
N LEU A 126 -9.03 41.42 17.47
CA LEU A 126 -8.08 41.62 18.58
C LEU A 126 -6.77 42.28 18.13
N GLY A 127 -6.53 42.37 16.82
CA GLY A 127 -5.35 43.02 16.22
C GLY A 127 -5.46 44.54 16.06
N HIS A 128 -6.46 45.16 16.69
CA HIS A 128 -6.66 46.62 16.78
C HIS A 128 -6.50 47.10 18.22
#